data_AF-A0A0L0EY11-F1
#
_entry.id   AF-A0A0L0EY11-F1
#
_cell.length_a   1.000
_cell.length_b   1.000
_cell.length_c   1.000
_cell.angle_alpha   90.00
_cell.angle_beta   90.00
_cell.angle_gamma   90.00
#
_symmetry.space_group_name_H-M   'P 1'
#
loop_
_entity.id
_entity.type
_entity.pdbx_description
1 polymer ?
#
loop_
_entity_poly.entity_id
_entity_poly.type
_entity_poly.pdbx_seq_one_letter_code
_entity_poly.pdbx_strand_id
1 'polypeptide(L)' 'MRCITCGVYIYKATKFNARKETVEGEEYLGIKIFRFYIRCPKCHQEITFKTDPENADYVPENGVT' A
#
# COMPACT_ATOMS: atom_id res chain seq x y z
N MET A 1 -4.39 9.17 -0.17
CA MET A 1 -3.75 8.51 0.98
C MET A 1 -3.07 9.57 1.84
N ARG A 2 -3.18 9.51 3.16
CA ARG A 2 -2.62 10.46 4.11
C ARG A 2 -1.68 9.73 5.06
N CYS A 3 -0.44 10.19 5.16
CA CYS A 3 0.50 9.62 6.11
C CYS A 3 0.08 9.98 7.54
N ILE A 4 -0.02 8.99 8.42
CA ILE A 4 -0.45 9.19 9.82
C ILE A 4 0.59 10.03 10.59
N THR A 5 1.87 9.81 10.34
CA THR A 5 2.95 10.40 11.15
C THR A 5 3.24 11.86 10.82
N CYS A 6 3.27 12.23 9.54
CA CYS A 6 3.59 13.60 9.13
C CYS A 6 2.38 14.37 8.59
N GLY A 7 1.22 13.73 8.49
CA GLY A 7 -0.02 14.33 8.00
C GLY A 7 -0.02 14.70 6.52
N VAL A 8 1.06 14.40 5.77
CA VAL A 8 1.16 14.74 4.35
C VAL A 8 0.16 13.92 3.53
N TYR A 9 -0.46 14.59 2.58
CA TYR A 9 -1.32 13.94 1.59
C TYR A 9 -0.47 13.50 0.41
N ILE A 10 -0.56 12.23 0.07
CA ILE A 10 -0.03 11.68 -1.17
C ILE A 10 -1.22 11.50 -2.11
N TYR A 11 -1.17 12.23 -3.22
CA TYR A 11 -2.22 12.23 -4.23
C TYR A 11 -2.17 10.98 -5.10
N LYS A 12 -3.31 10.68 -5.74
CA LYS A 12 -3.43 9.58 -6.69
C LYS A 12 -2.39 9.71 -7.81
N ALA A 13 -1.84 8.59 -8.25
CA ALA A 13 -0.86 8.50 -9.33
C ALA A 13 0.52 9.18 -9.06
N THR A 14 0.85 9.45 -7.80
CA THR A 14 2.24 9.79 -7.42
C THR A 14 3.16 8.59 -7.65
N LYS A 15 4.27 8.77 -8.38
CA LYS A 15 5.23 7.69 -8.66
C LYS A 15 6.13 7.42 -7.45
N PHE A 16 6.30 6.14 -7.12
CA PHE A 16 7.19 5.67 -6.06
C PHE A 16 8.00 4.46 -6.53
N ASN A 17 9.21 4.34 -6.02
CA ASN A 17 9.91 3.05 -6.04
C ASN A 17 9.39 2.22 -4.87
N ALA A 18 8.67 1.15 -5.18
CA ALA A 18 8.03 0.29 -4.19
C ALA A 18 8.68 -1.08 -4.17
N ARG A 19 8.81 -1.69 -2.98
CA ARG A 19 9.06 -3.13 -2.88
C ARG A 19 7.74 -3.86 -3.00
N LYS A 20 7.71 -4.93 -3.80
CA LYS A 20 6.57 -5.81 -3.99
C LYS A 20 6.83 -7.13 -3.25
N GLU A 21 5.86 -7.56 -2.46
CA GLU A 21 5.83 -8.86 -1.79
C GLU A 21 4.55 -9.60 -2.18
N THR A 22 4.64 -10.92 -2.37
CA THR A 22 3.46 -11.77 -2.56
C THR A 22 3.06 -12.28 -1.19
N VAL A 23 1.81 -12.06 -0.79
CA VAL A 23 1.32 -12.49 0.51
C VAL A 23 0.98 -13.96 0.43
N GLU A 24 1.78 -14.81 1.07
CA GLU A 24 1.53 -16.24 1.11
C GLU A 24 0.35 -16.55 2.05
N GLY A 25 -0.62 -17.31 1.57
CA GLY A 25 -1.82 -17.69 2.34
C GLY A 25 -3.05 -16.80 2.13
N GLU A 26 -2.92 -15.67 1.43
CA GLU A 26 -4.05 -14.83 1.02
C GLU A 26 -4.18 -14.84 -0.51
N GLU A 27 -5.10 -15.68 -1.00
CA GLU A 27 -5.49 -15.74 -2.41
C GLU A 27 -6.99 -15.58 -2.55
N TYR A 28 -7.40 -14.81 -3.56
CA TYR A 28 -8.82 -14.60 -3.85
C TYR A 28 -9.14 -15.27 -5.18
N LEU A 29 -9.91 -16.35 -5.15
CA LEU A 29 -10.29 -17.12 -6.36
C LEU A 29 -9.07 -17.51 -7.23
N GLY A 30 -7.92 -17.80 -6.60
CA GLY A 30 -6.65 -18.12 -7.27
C GLY A 30 -5.82 -16.91 -7.72
N ILE A 31 -6.30 -15.68 -7.47
CA ILE A 31 -5.56 -14.43 -7.70
C ILE A 31 -4.68 -14.16 -6.49
N LYS A 32 -3.38 -14.01 -6.74
CA LYS A 32 -2.39 -13.71 -5.70
C LYS A 32 -2.56 -12.28 -5.20
N ILE A 33 -2.63 -12.11 -3.89
CA ILE A 33 -2.63 -10.79 -3.26
C ILE A 33 -1.18 -10.32 -3.09
N PHE A 34 -0.93 -9.09 -3.53
CA PHE A 34 0.35 -8.41 -3.39
C PHE A 34 0.29 -7.34 -2.32
N ARG A 35 1.37 -7.26 -1.54
CA ARG A 35 1.66 -6.19 -0.60
C ARG A 35 2.74 -5.28 -1.19
N PHE A 36 2.51 -3.98 -1.12
CA PHE A 36 3.45 -2.96 -1.55
C PHE A 36 3.98 -2.19 -0.36
N TYR A 37 5.28 -1.92 -0.39
CA TYR A 37 5.97 -1.10 0.59
C TYR A 37 6.47 0.16 -0.10
N ILE A 38 5.99 1.31 0.35
CA ILE A 38 6.43 2.62 -0.12
C ILE A 38 6.93 3.46 1.06
N ARG A 39 7.77 4.45 0.77
CA ARG A 39 8.24 5.40 1.78
C ARG A 39 7.57 6.74 1.60
N CYS A 40 7.14 7.33 2.71
CA CYS A 40 6.61 8.69 2.70
C CYS A 40 7.71 9.67 2.25
N PRO A 41 7.43 10.59 1.30
CA PRO A 41 8.44 11.51 0.78
C PRO A 41 8.95 12.50 1.83
N LYS A 42 8.17 12.76 2.90
CA LYS A 42 8.52 13.73 3.95
C LYS A 42 9.20 13.10 5.16
N CYS A 43 8.56 12.11 5.79
CA CYS A 43 9.07 11.49 7.02
C CYS A 43 9.79 10.17 6.81
N HIS A 44 9.92 9.69 5.57
CA HIS A 44 10.57 8.41 5.25
C HIS A 44 9.98 7.16 5.93
N GLN A 45 8.83 7.30 6.58
CA GLN A 45 8.12 6.18 7.19
C GLN A 45 7.63 5.21 6.12
N GLU A 46 7.75 3.92 6.43
CA GLU A 46 7.21 2.85 5.61
C GLU A 46 5.69 2.83 5.70
N ILE A 47 5.05 2.79 4.53
CA ILE A 47 3.62 2.68 4.36
C ILE A 47 3.36 1.41 3.57
N THR A 48 2.41 0.60 4.05
CA THR A 48 2.06 -0.67 3.42
C THR A 48 0.59 -0.71 3.03
N PHE A 49 0.33 -1.27 1.86
CA PHE A 49 -1.03 -1.53 1.37
C PHE A 49 -1.05 -2.82 0.55
N LYS A 50 -2.20 -3.49 0.58
CA LYS A 50 -2.49 -4.72 -0.16
C LYS A 50 -3.41 -4.44 -1.33
N THR A 51 -3.37 -5.34 -2.29
CA THR A 51 -4.36 -5.39 -3.38
C THR A 51 -5.62 -6.09 -2.90
N ASP A 52 -6.78 -5.53 -3.22
CA ASP A 52 -8.08 -6.14 -2.96
C ASP A 52 -8.76 -6.49 -4.29
N PRO A 53 -8.64 -7.75 -4.75
CA PRO A 53 -9.20 -8.18 -6.03
C PRO A 53 -10.74 -8.26 -6.03
N GLU A 54 -11.39 -8.31 -4.86
CA GLU A 54 -12.86 -8.33 -4.76
C GLU A 54 -13.47 -6.98 -5.14
N ASN A 55 -12.96 -5.88 -4.58
CA ASN A 55 -13.47 -4.53 -4.81
C ASN A 55 -12.68 -3.77 -5.89
N ALA A 56 -11.71 -4.42 -6.53
CA ALA A 56 -10.79 -3.82 -7.51
C ALA A 56 -10.06 -2.57 -6.96
N ASP A 57 -9.77 -2.53 -5.67
CA ASP A 57 -9.15 -1.40 -4.97
C ASP A 57 -7.93 -1.85 -4.14
N TYR A 58 -7.44 -1.00 -3.24
CA TYR A 58 -6.30 -1.28 -2.39
C TYR A 58 -6.66 -1.05 -0.92
N VAL A 59 -6.28 -1.99 -0.06
CA VAL A 59 -6.53 -1.90 1.37
C VAL A 59 -5.28 -1.36 2.07
N PRO A 60 -5.37 -0.24 2.79
CA PRO A 60 -4.26 0.25 3.61
C PRO A 60 -4.04 -0.68 4.82
N GLU A 61 -2.77 -1.00 5.11
CA GLU A 61 -2.40 -1.79 6.30
C GLU A 61 -1.71 -0.92 7.35
N ASN A 62 -0.56 -0.32 7.04
CA ASN A 62 0.25 0.42 8.00
C ASN A 62 0.60 1.83 7.52
N GLY A 63 0.61 2.78 8.48
CA GLY A 63 1.19 4.11 8.30
C GLY A 63 0.37 5.09 7.46
N VAL A 64 -0.86 4.71 7.09
CA VAL A 64 -1.69 5.47 6.16
C VAL A 64 -3.18 5.37 6.49
N THR A 65 -3.90 6.46 6.19
CA THR A 65 -5.36 6.57 6.20
C THR A 65 -5.85 7.15 4.87
#